data_AF-A0A0W1DCE4-F1
#
_entry.id   AF-A0A0W1DCE4-F1
#
_cell.length_a   1.000
_cell.length_b   1.000
_cell.length_c   1.000
_cell.angle_alpha   90.00
_cell.angle_beta   90.00
_cell.angle_gamma   90.00
#
_symmetry.space_group_name_H-M   'P 1'
#
loop_
_entity.id
_entity.type
_entity.pdbx_description
1 polymer ?
#
loop_
_entity_poly.entity_id
_entity_poly.type
_entity_poly.pdbx_seq_one_letter_code
_entity_poly.pdbx_strand_id
1 'polypeptide(L)'
;MRAAVVERFAPEFQKRLDIHSAAYGACTCGHAWLTFDGNIIANFCTRAHSIANGWEPASTRENPMYRNQYTDFGELSRQDAYQACWAFVHDLSIEQALNDDDPLIQSLAVADSRIGKRRLVQLDASLLHRLPAHILELRRTILGIERRNAA
;
A
#
# COMPACT_ATOMS: atom_id res chain seq x y z
N MET A 1 11.02 -9.94 -6.14
CA MET A 1 10.61 -8.95 -5.13
C MET A 1 9.20 -9.20 -4.60
N ARG A 2 8.15 -9.28 -5.44
CA ARG A 2 6.77 -9.62 -5.01
C ARG A 2 6.69 -10.82 -4.05
N ALA A 3 7.27 -11.97 -4.41
CA ALA A 3 7.22 -13.19 -3.58
C ALA A 3 7.75 -12.95 -2.15
N ALA A 4 8.91 -12.33 -2.02
CA ALA A 4 9.52 -12.02 -0.72
C ALA A 4 8.68 -11.05 0.14
N VAL A 5 7.91 -10.15 -0.49
CA VAL A 5 6.97 -9.27 0.22
C VAL A 5 5.75 -10.07 0.69
N VAL A 6 5.12 -10.82 -0.22
CA VAL A 6 3.88 -11.58 0.07
C VAL A 6 4.12 -12.68 1.10
N GLU A 7 5.29 -13.33 1.09
CA GLU A 7 5.68 -14.34 2.10
C GLU A 7 5.73 -13.78 3.52
N ARG A 8 5.95 -12.46 3.70
CA ARG A 8 5.97 -11.81 5.01
C ARG A 8 4.59 -11.46 5.54
N PHE A 9 3.57 -11.42 4.68
CA PHE A 9 2.22 -11.04 5.08
C PHE A 9 1.65 -11.99 6.14
N ALA A 10 0.83 -11.43 7.02
CA ALA A 10 0.15 -12.18 8.06
C ALA A 10 -0.71 -13.32 7.47
N PRO A 11 -0.89 -14.44 8.19
CA PRO A 11 -1.62 -15.61 7.68
C PRO A 11 -3.00 -15.28 7.12
N GLU A 12 -3.72 -14.35 7.75
CA GLU A 12 -5.04 -13.89 7.32
C GLU A 12 -5.07 -13.13 5.99
N PHE A 13 -3.92 -12.68 5.51
CA PHE A 13 -3.74 -11.98 4.23
C PHE A 13 -3.10 -12.83 3.15
N GLN A 14 -2.60 -14.02 3.48
CA GLN A 14 -2.06 -14.93 2.49
C GLN A 14 -3.10 -15.26 1.43
N LYS A 15 -2.72 -15.07 0.15
CA LYS A 15 -3.59 -15.23 -1.04
C LYS A 15 -4.74 -14.23 -1.17
N ARG A 16 -4.89 -13.30 -0.23
CA ARG A 16 -5.94 -12.27 -0.24
C ARG A 16 -5.38 -10.91 -0.56
N LEU A 17 -4.28 -10.53 0.10
CA LEU A 17 -3.54 -9.30 -0.17
C LEU A 17 -2.38 -9.61 -1.13
N ASP A 18 -2.23 -8.78 -2.15
CA ASP A 18 -1.19 -8.97 -3.16
C ASP A 18 -0.75 -7.66 -3.80
N ILE A 19 0.51 -7.60 -4.24
CA ILE A 19 1.09 -6.46 -4.95
C ILE A 19 1.54 -6.89 -6.34
N HIS A 20 1.15 -6.10 -7.34
CA HIS A 20 1.36 -6.39 -8.74
C HIS A 20 2.10 -5.24 -9.42
N SER A 21 2.76 -5.55 -10.53
CA SER A 21 3.45 -4.56 -11.35
C SER A 21 3.51 -5.03 -12.80
N ALA A 22 3.25 -4.11 -13.71
CA ALA A 22 3.39 -4.26 -15.14
C ALA A 22 4.18 -3.09 -15.74
N ALA A 23 4.90 -3.35 -16.82
CA ALA A 23 5.56 -2.34 -17.63
C ALA A 23 4.84 -2.24 -18.99
N TYR A 24 4.74 -1.03 -19.53
CA TYR A 24 4.17 -0.84 -20.87
C TYR A 24 5.27 -0.87 -21.91
N GLY A 25 5.43 -2.02 -22.57
CA GLY A 25 6.43 -2.21 -23.63
C GLY A 25 7.85 -1.90 -23.16
N ALA A 26 8.59 -1.12 -23.95
CA ALA A 26 9.95 -0.67 -23.63
C ALA A 26 9.99 0.68 -22.87
N CYS A 27 8.84 1.25 -22.45
CA CYS A 27 8.84 2.51 -21.70
C CYS A 27 9.21 2.28 -20.22
N THR A 28 9.86 3.27 -19.60
CA THR A 28 9.98 3.36 -18.13
C THR A 28 8.63 3.58 -17.44
N CYS A 29 7.62 3.99 -18.20
CA CYS A 29 6.21 4.07 -17.85
C CYS A 29 5.69 2.68 -17.43
N GLY A 30 5.15 2.57 -16.22
CA GLY A 30 4.44 1.37 -15.84
C GLY A 30 3.39 1.63 -14.78
N HIS A 31 2.78 0.54 -14.35
CA HIS A 31 1.69 0.54 -13.39
C HIS A 31 1.91 -0.58 -12.39
N ALA A 32 1.87 -0.26 -11.11
CA ALA A 32 1.78 -1.21 -10.02
C ALA A 32 0.47 -0.98 -9.27
N TRP A 33 -0.02 -2.00 -8.58
CA TRP A 33 -1.26 -1.91 -7.82
C TRP A 33 -1.30 -2.91 -6.68
N LEU A 34 -2.09 -2.61 -5.66
CA LEU A 34 -2.36 -3.47 -4.52
C LEU A 34 -3.78 -4.03 -4.64
N THR A 35 -3.95 -5.32 -4.39
CA THR A 35 -5.26 -5.98 -4.41
C THR A 35 -5.59 -6.62 -3.07
N PHE A 36 -6.86 -6.59 -2.69
CA PHE A 36 -7.42 -7.37 -1.60
C PHE A 36 -8.64 -8.17 -2.09
N ASP A 37 -8.62 -9.50 -1.90
CA ASP A 37 -9.63 -10.42 -2.42
C ASP A 37 -9.91 -10.22 -3.93
N GLY A 38 -8.85 -9.95 -4.70
CA GLY A 38 -8.92 -9.68 -6.14
C GLY A 38 -9.37 -8.27 -6.53
N ASN A 39 -9.83 -7.45 -5.58
CA ASN A 39 -10.23 -6.06 -5.85
C ASN A 39 -9.03 -5.12 -5.72
N ILE A 40 -8.87 -4.19 -6.65
CA ILE A 40 -7.80 -3.18 -6.60
C ILE A 40 -8.13 -2.13 -5.54
N ILE A 41 -7.25 -1.98 -4.56
CA ILE A 41 -7.39 -1.04 -3.44
C ILE A 41 -6.42 0.14 -3.51
N ALA A 42 -5.31 0.01 -4.24
CA ALA A 42 -4.41 1.13 -4.54
C ALA A 42 -3.76 1.02 -5.91
N ASN A 43 -3.53 2.15 -6.58
CA ASN A 43 -2.92 2.22 -7.90
C ASN A 43 -1.71 3.16 -7.92
N PHE A 44 -0.61 2.66 -8.48
CA PHE A 44 0.68 3.33 -8.54
C PHE A 44 1.14 3.42 -10.00
N CYS A 45 0.77 4.49 -10.69
CA CYS A 45 1.02 4.65 -12.12
C CYS A 45 2.06 5.76 -12.36
N THR A 46 3.17 5.41 -13.00
CA THR A 46 4.24 6.38 -13.33
C THR A 46 3.70 7.55 -14.12
N ARG A 47 2.77 7.31 -15.06
CA ARG A 47 2.18 8.37 -15.88
C ARG A 47 1.23 9.26 -15.07
N ALA A 48 0.39 8.68 -14.22
CA ALA A 48 -0.47 9.46 -13.34
C ALA A 48 0.36 10.35 -12.41
N HIS A 49 1.46 9.80 -11.87
CA HIS A 49 2.41 10.53 -11.03
C HIS A 49 3.10 11.67 -11.79
N SER A 50 3.55 11.43 -13.02
CA SER A 50 4.10 12.46 -13.92
C SER A 50 3.11 13.61 -14.17
N ILE A 51 1.84 13.29 -14.42
CA ILE A 51 0.76 14.27 -14.60
C ILE A 51 0.48 15.06 -13.31
N ALA A 52 0.41 14.37 -12.16
CA ALA A 52 0.15 15.00 -10.86
C ALA A 52 1.26 16.00 -10.48
N ASN A 53 2.52 15.68 -10.81
CA ASN A 53 3.68 16.54 -10.59
C ASN A 53 3.90 17.59 -11.69
N GLY A 54 3.04 17.66 -12.71
CA GLY A 54 3.09 18.68 -13.75
C GLY A 54 4.18 18.47 -14.81
N TRP A 55 4.78 17.29 -14.90
CA TRP A 55 5.77 16.94 -15.94
C TRP A 55 5.10 16.56 -17.26
N GLU A 56 3.85 16.13 -17.21
CA GLU A 56 3.00 15.87 -18.38
C GLU A 56 1.74 16.73 -18.37
N PRO A 57 1.20 17.10 -19.55
CA PRO A 57 -0.03 17.90 -19.64
C PRO A 57 -1.22 17.17 -19.00
N ALA A 58 -1.96 17.90 -18.16
CA ALA A 58 -2.99 17.38 -17.28
C ALA A 58 -4.34 17.07 -17.94
N SER A 59 -4.35 16.63 -19.20
CA SER A 59 -5.60 16.45 -19.97
C SER A 59 -6.59 15.49 -19.32
N THR A 60 -6.18 14.66 -18.35
CA THR A 60 -7.04 13.75 -17.60
C THR A 60 -6.55 13.52 -16.16
N ARG A 61 -6.76 14.48 -15.24
CA ARG A 61 -6.71 14.21 -13.79
C ARG A 61 -7.88 13.35 -13.30
N GLU A 62 -8.94 13.26 -14.11
CA GLU A 62 -10.07 12.36 -13.86
C GLU A 62 -9.84 11.02 -14.55
N ASN A 63 -9.19 10.09 -13.85
CA ASN A 63 -9.12 8.70 -14.28
C ASN A 63 -10.05 7.83 -13.41
N PRO A 64 -11.10 7.21 -13.99
CA PRO A 64 -12.04 6.35 -13.25
C PRO A 64 -11.37 5.23 -12.44
N MET A 65 -10.18 4.79 -12.84
CA MET A 65 -9.38 3.79 -12.14
C MET A 65 -9.01 4.19 -10.70
N TYR A 66 -8.95 5.49 -10.43
CA TYR A 66 -8.64 6.04 -9.11
C TYR A 66 -9.87 6.25 -8.23
N ARG A 67 -11.08 5.96 -8.73
CA ARG A 67 -12.29 6.00 -7.90
C ARG A 67 -12.26 4.87 -6.88
N ASN A 68 -12.62 5.18 -5.63
CA ASN A 68 -12.67 4.25 -4.50
C ASN A 68 -11.31 3.57 -4.20
N GLN A 69 -10.20 4.25 -4.49
CA GLN A 69 -8.85 3.82 -4.10
C GLN A 69 -8.46 4.46 -2.76
N TYR A 70 -7.49 3.86 -2.07
CA TYR A 70 -6.92 4.42 -0.82
C TYR A 70 -5.65 5.25 -1.05
N THR A 71 -5.38 5.62 -2.30
CA THR A 71 -4.32 6.53 -2.74
C THR A 71 -4.89 7.52 -3.77
N ASP A 72 -4.44 8.76 -3.74
CA ASP A 72 -4.86 9.79 -4.69
C ASP A 72 -4.26 9.55 -6.09
N PHE A 73 -4.86 10.23 -7.06
CA PHE A 73 -4.38 10.22 -8.43
C PHE A 73 -2.93 10.71 -8.49
N GLY A 74 -2.04 9.82 -8.95
CA GLY A 74 -0.62 10.14 -9.10
C GLY A 74 0.13 10.36 -7.79
N GLU A 75 -0.44 10.01 -6.63
CA GLU A 75 0.24 10.11 -5.34
C GLU A 75 1.53 9.27 -5.35
N LEU A 76 1.44 8.03 -5.83
CA LEU A 76 2.54 7.09 -5.93
C LEU A 76 2.72 6.59 -7.37
N SER A 77 3.96 6.33 -7.72
CA SER A 77 4.41 5.78 -8.99
C SER A 77 4.72 4.29 -8.88
N ARG A 78 4.90 3.64 -10.04
CA ARG A 78 5.42 2.27 -10.06
C ARG A 78 6.80 2.18 -9.41
N GLN A 79 7.65 3.18 -9.63
CA GLN A 79 9.01 3.22 -9.10
C GLN A 79 8.99 3.23 -7.57
N ASP A 80 8.08 4.01 -6.98
CA ASP A 80 7.87 4.05 -5.52
C ASP A 80 7.45 2.67 -5.01
N ALA A 81 6.60 1.95 -5.75
CA ALA A 81 6.24 0.58 -5.39
C ALA A 81 7.44 -0.39 -5.38
N TYR A 82 8.38 -0.26 -6.33
CA TYR A 82 9.61 -1.05 -6.30
C TYR A 82 10.51 -0.65 -5.13
N GLN A 83 10.69 0.64 -4.89
CA GLN A 83 11.52 1.18 -3.82
C GLN A 83 10.98 0.77 -2.45
N ALA A 84 9.68 0.95 -2.20
CA ALA A 84 9.02 0.55 -0.96
C ALA A 84 9.15 -0.96 -0.70
N CYS A 85 8.93 -1.79 -1.72
CA CYS A 85 9.12 -3.24 -1.58
C CYS A 85 10.56 -3.61 -1.27
N TRP A 86 11.53 -2.96 -1.91
CA TRP A 86 12.95 -3.21 -1.65
C TRP A 86 13.33 -2.81 -0.23
N ALA A 87 13.02 -1.58 0.17
CA ALA A 87 13.29 -1.03 1.48
C ALA A 87 12.67 -1.88 2.59
N PHE A 88 11.40 -2.26 2.44
CA PHE A 88 10.70 -3.13 3.37
C PHE A 88 11.34 -4.52 3.51
N VAL A 89 11.84 -5.09 2.40
CA VAL A 89 12.44 -6.43 2.43
C VAL A 89 13.86 -6.40 2.97
N HIS A 90 14.67 -5.43 2.55
CA HIS A 90 16.13 -5.48 2.69
C HIS A 90 16.70 -4.46 3.68
N ASP A 91 16.10 -3.27 3.79
CA ASP A 91 16.76 -2.13 4.42
C ASP A 91 16.17 -1.79 5.79
N LEU A 92 14.86 -1.98 5.97
CA LEU A 92 14.13 -1.55 7.14
C LEU A 92 13.81 -2.70 8.10
N SER A 93 14.00 -2.45 9.40
CA SER A 93 13.38 -3.25 10.44
C SER A 93 11.86 -3.02 10.46
N ILE A 94 11.11 -3.96 11.08
CA ILE A 94 9.65 -3.83 11.12
C ILE A 94 9.18 -2.57 11.87
N GLU A 95 9.90 -2.14 12.91
CA GLU A 95 9.55 -0.93 13.66
C GLU A 95 9.88 0.34 12.86
N GLN A 96 10.96 0.34 12.08
CA GLN A 96 11.24 1.46 11.17
C GLN A 96 10.17 1.56 10.09
N ALA A 97 9.86 0.45 9.41
CA ALA A 97 8.86 0.42 8.36
C ALA A 97 7.46 0.82 8.87
N LEU A 98 7.12 0.50 10.12
CA LEU A 98 5.84 0.89 10.73
C LEU A 98 5.72 2.39 11.01
N ASN A 99 6.85 3.07 11.23
CA ASN A 99 6.92 4.52 11.47
C ASN A 99 7.47 5.29 10.27
N ASP A 100 7.51 4.67 9.09
CA ASP A 100 7.97 5.31 7.86
C ASP A 100 6.91 6.29 7.33
N ASP A 101 7.38 7.37 6.71
CA ASP A 101 6.52 8.39 6.11
C ASP A 101 5.95 7.93 4.75
N ASP A 102 6.60 6.97 4.09
CA ASP A 102 6.08 6.38 2.85
C ASP A 102 4.85 5.51 3.17
N PRO A 103 3.66 5.88 2.67
CA PRO A 103 2.42 5.19 2.99
C PRO A 103 2.41 3.74 2.50
N LEU A 104 3.15 3.41 1.44
CA LEU A 104 3.26 2.05 0.95
C LEU A 104 4.18 1.20 1.82
N ILE A 105 5.32 1.73 2.27
CA ILE A 105 6.19 1.04 3.24
C ILE A 105 5.40 0.75 4.53
N GLN A 106 4.71 1.76 5.06
CA GLN A 106 3.88 1.61 6.25
C GLN A 106 2.76 0.58 6.05
N SER A 107 2.15 0.54 4.86
CA SER A 107 1.12 -0.46 4.53
C SER A 107 1.66 -1.89 4.53
N LEU A 108 2.86 -2.10 3.97
CA LEU A 108 3.53 -3.40 3.99
C LEU A 108 3.88 -3.82 5.43
N ALA A 109 4.32 -2.86 6.26
CA ALA A 109 4.58 -3.10 7.67
C ALA A 109 3.32 -3.51 8.44
N VAL A 110 2.20 -2.80 8.25
CA VAL A 110 0.91 -3.14 8.88
C VAL A 110 0.42 -4.53 8.43
N ALA A 111 0.66 -4.91 7.17
CA ALA A 111 0.31 -6.23 6.63
C ALA A 111 1.21 -7.38 7.13
N ASP A 112 2.37 -7.08 7.71
CA ASP A 112 3.39 -8.06 8.09
C ASP A 112 2.95 -8.98 9.25
N SER A 113 3.32 -10.25 9.16
CA SER A 113 3.05 -11.29 10.16
C SER A 113 3.69 -11.02 11.54
N ARG A 114 4.79 -10.27 11.60
CA ARG A 114 5.46 -9.85 12.83
C ARG A 114 4.62 -8.85 13.63
N ILE A 115 3.69 -8.15 12.98
CA ILE A 115 2.74 -7.26 13.65
C ILE A 115 1.61 -8.11 14.22
N GLY A 116 1.69 -8.39 15.52
CA GLY A 116 0.67 -9.15 16.26
C GLY A 116 -0.52 -8.30 16.73
N LYS A 117 -1.58 -8.98 17.19
CA LYS A 117 -2.85 -8.38 17.66
C LYS A 117 -2.66 -7.22 18.62
N ARG A 118 -1.75 -7.35 19.60
CA ARG A 118 -1.47 -6.29 20.59
C ARG A 118 -1.05 -4.98 19.92
N ARG A 119 -0.17 -5.05 18.92
CA ARG A 119 0.30 -3.86 18.20
C ARG A 119 -0.81 -3.30 17.30
N LEU A 120 -1.56 -4.17 16.63
CA LEU A 120 -2.72 -3.75 15.83
C LEU A 120 -3.75 -2.97 16.65
N VAL A 121 -3.98 -3.33 17.92
CA VAL A 121 -4.88 -2.58 18.83
C VAL A 121 -4.33 -1.20 19.18
N GLN A 122 -3.00 -1.06 19.28
CA GLN A 122 -2.34 0.18 19.69
C GLN A 122 -2.19 1.22 18.57
N LEU A 123 -2.20 0.79 17.31
CA LEU A 123 -2.09 1.70 16.18
C LEU A 123 -3.32 2.61 16.07
N ASP A 124 -3.10 3.91 15.92
CA ASP A 124 -4.18 4.85 15.68
C ASP A 124 -4.37 5.04 14.18
N ALA A 125 -5.51 4.57 13.64
CA ALA A 125 -5.81 4.67 12.23
C ALA A 125 -5.98 6.13 11.75
N SER A 126 -6.31 7.07 12.65
CA SER A 126 -6.49 8.48 12.30
C SER A 126 -5.18 9.21 12.03
N LEU A 127 -4.06 8.67 12.50
CA LEU A 127 -2.71 9.20 12.28
C LEU A 127 -2.03 8.60 11.05
N LEU A 128 -2.62 7.58 10.44
CA LEU A 128 -2.08 6.89 9.28
C LEU A 128 -2.59 7.51 7.99
N HIS A 129 -1.81 7.37 6.92
CA HIS A 129 -2.34 7.58 5.57
C HIS A 129 -3.51 6.61 5.29
N ARG A 130 -4.41 6.98 4.37
CA ARG A 130 -5.63 6.21 4.06
C ARG A 130 -5.34 4.75 3.68
N LEU A 131 -4.25 4.51 2.95
CA LEU A 131 -3.83 3.16 2.55
C LEU A 131 -3.45 2.28 3.76
N PRO A 132 -2.45 2.63 4.59
CA PRO A 132 -2.11 1.82 5.77
C PRO A 132 -3.25 1.75 6.78
N ALA A 133 -4.06 2.81 6.92
CA ALA A 133 -5.28 2.79 7.74
C ALA A 133 -6.29 1.73 7.26
N HIS A 134 -6.49 1.61 5.94
CA HIS A 134 -7.38 0.59 5.38
C HIS A 134 -6.83 -0.83 5.62
N ILE A 135 -5.54 -1.05 5.41
CA ILE A 135 -4.90 -2.35 5.71
C ILE A 135 -5.05 -2.71 7.18
N LEU A 136 -4.87 -1.76 8.10
CA LEU A 136 -5.08 -1.94 9.53
C LEU A 136 -6.51 -2.37 9.84
N GLU A 137 -7.49 -1.70 9.23
CA GLU A 137 -8.91 -2.00 9.43
C GLU A 137 -9.26 -3.41 8.92
N LEU A 138 -8.74 -3.80 7.75
CA LEU A 138 -8.91 -5.15 7.23
C LEU A 138 -8.37 -6.20 8.20
N ARG A 139 -7.16 -6.01 8.74
CA ARG A 139 -6.59 -6.94 9.74
C ARG A 139 -7.44 -7.01 10.99
N ARG A 140 -7.83 -5.86 11.54
CA ARG A 140 -8.68 -5.80 12.74
C ARG A 140 -9.99 -6.52 12.53
N THR A 141 -10.65 -6.26 11.40
CA THR A 141 -11.91 -6.91 11.02
C THR A 141 -11.75 -8.42 10.94
N ILE A 142 -10.76 -8.93 10.21
CA ILE A 142 -10.56 -10.38 10.04
C ILE A 142 -10.23 -11.06 11.38
N LEU A 143 -9.49 -10.37 12.25
CA LEU A 143 -9.05 -10.91 13.54
C LEU A 143 -10.09 -10.72 14.66
N GLY A 144 -11.23 -10.09 14.38
CA GLY A 144 -12.28 -9.79 15.36
C GLY A 144 -11.83 -8.80 16.43
N ILE A 145 -10.94 -7.86 16.09
CA ILE A 145 -10.47 -6.82 16.99
C ILE A 145 -11.45 -5.65 16.95
N GLU A 146 -12.19 -5.43 18.03
CA GLU A 146 -13.09 -4.29 18.15
C GLU A 146 -12.31 -2.96 18.08
N ARG A 147 -12.85 -1.99 17.32
CA ARG A 147 -12.34 -0.62 17.36
C ARG A 147 -12.47 -0.10 18.79
N ARG A 148 -11.35 0.24 19.42
CA ARG A 148 -11.41 1.12 20.60
C ARG A 148 -11.90 2.47 20.09
N ASN A 149 -13.17 2.78 20.32
CA ASN A 149 -13.65 4.14 20.22
C ASN A 149 -12.76 4.98 21.15
N ALA A 150 -12.08 5.98 20.59
CA ALA A 150 -11.39 6.97 21.39
C ALA A 150 -12.42 7.57 22.35
N ALA A 151 -12.18 7.39 23.66
CA ALA A 151 -12.94 8.02 24.72
C ALA A 151 -12.48 9.47 24.89
#